data_AF-A0A540WGW4-F1
#
_entry.id   AF-A0A540WGW4-F1
#
_cell.length_a   1.000
_cell.length_b   1.000
_cell.length_c   1.000
_cell.angle_alpha   90.00
_cell.angle_beta   90.00
_cell.angle_gamma   90.00
#
_symmetry.space_group_name_H-M   'P 1'
#
loop_
_entity.id
_entity.type
_entity.pdbx_description
1 polymer ?
#
loop_
_entity_poly.entity_id
_entity_poly.type
_entity_poly.pdbx_seq_one_letter_code
_entity_poly.pdbx_strand_id
1 'polypeptide(L)'
;QDYVVRSQAASALAEITPGKVGFEQATNEGKTPSTTATDAGFIGVAASTSYCNVAVTATTIACTTKNGNATKFNSKNITWTRDANSGLWSCSTSLDAKYRPGQCGAAAAPAP
;
A
#
# COMPACT_ATOMS: atom_id res chain seq x y z
N GLN A 1 9.16 -22.24 -2.18
CA GLN A 1 9.15 -20.80 -2.53
C GLN A 1 7.83 -20.09 -2.16
N ASP A 2 6.68 -20.78 -2.16
CA ASP A 2 5.38 -20.14 -1.86
C ASP A 2 5.31 -19.51 -0.44
N TYR A 3 5.97 -20.11 0.56
CA TYR A 3 6.11 -19.47 1.88
C TYR A 3 6.85 -18.13 1.83
N VAL A 4 7.95 -18.06 1.06
CA VAL A 4 8.74 -16.83 0.91
C VAL A 4 7.91 -15.71 0.28
N VAL A 5 7.13 -16.02 -0.76
CA VAL A 5 6.23 -15.04 -1.40
C VAL A 5 5.18 -14.51 -0.42
N ARG A 6 4.57 -15.39 0.39
CA ARG A 6 3.62 -14.97 1.44
C ARG A 6 4.28 -14.07 2.49
N SER A 7 5.51 -14.41 2.91
CA SER A 7 6.26 -13.58 3.85
C SER A 7 6.60 -12.22 3.27
N GLN A 8 7.04 -12.15 2.00
CA GLN A 8 7.33 -10.91 1.30
C GLN A 8 6.07 -10.03 1.17
N ALA A 9 4.91 -10.63 0.85
CA ALA A 9 3.63 -9.94 0.80
C ALA A 9 3.22 -9.37 2.15
N ALA A 10 3.38 -10.13 3.23
CA ALA A 10 3.09 -9.66 4.58
C ALA A 10 4.01 -8.49 4.97
N SER A 11 5.31 -8.58 4.65
CA SER A 11 6.27 -7.49 4.90
C SER A 11 5.92 -6.22 4.12
N ALA A 12 5.60 -6.34 2.82
CA ALA A 12 5.21 -5.20 2.00
C ALA A 12 3.92 -4.51 2.51
N LEU A 13 2.92 -5.28 2.93
CA LEU A 13 1.73 -4.73 3.58
C LEU A 13 2.08 -3.99 4.88
N ALA A 14 2.95 -4.57 5.70
CA ALA A 14 3.38 -3.97 6.96
C ALA A 14 4.19 -2.67 6.74
N GLU A 15 4.95 -2.55 5.65
CA GLU A 15 5.70 -1.33 5.33
C GLU A 15 4.79 -0.12 5.06
N ILE A 16 3.63 -0.32 4.41
CA ILE A 16 2.71 0.78 4.07
C ILE A 16 1.58 1.01 5.09
N THR A 17 1.30 0.04 5.96
CA THR A 17 0.18 0.12 6.92
C THR A 17 0.29 1.28 7.93
N PRO A 18 1.48 1.60 8.50
CA PRO A 18 1.64 2.77 9.36
C PRO A 18 1.26 4.09 8.67
N GLY A 19 1.43 4.16 7.34
CA GLY A 19 1.11 5.33 6.53
C GLY A 19 -0.35 5.77 6.63
N LYS A 20 -1.28 4.87 7.00
CA LYS A 20 -2.68 5.24 7.24
C LYS A 20 -2.83 6.32 8.32
N VAL A 21 -2.06 6.22 9.41
CA VAL A 21 -2.16 7.19 10.52
C VAL A 21 -1.65 8.55 10.06
N GLY A 22 -0.48 8.60 9.40
CA GLY A 22 0.06 9.83 8.85
C GLY A 22 -0.83 10.44 7.76
N PHE A 23 -1.50 9.59 6.98
CA PHE A 23 -2.50 10.03 6.00
C PHE A 23 -3.70 10.72 6.66
N GLU A 24 -4.28 10.13 7.73
CA GLU A 24 -5.37 10.76 8.48
C GLU A 24 -4.92 12.09 9.08
N GLN A 25 -3.72 12.15 9.65
CA GLN A 25 -3.19 13.38 10.23
C GLN A 25 -3.05 14.47 9.16
N ALA A 26 -2.37 14.17 8.04
CA ALA A 26 -2.20 15.12 6.94
C ALA A 26 -3.55 15.63 6.42
N THR A 27 -4.52 14.74 6.22
CA THR A 27 -5.86 15.08 5.73
C THR A 27 -6.60 16.00 6.70
N ASN A 28 -6.59 15.68 8.00
CA ASN A 28 -7.28 16.49 9.03
C ASN A 28 -6.62 17.86 9.24
N GLU A 29 -5.33 18.00 8.97
CA GLU A 29 -4.60 19.26 9.01
C GLU A 29 -4.74 20.08 7.70
N GLY A 30 -5.54 19.60 6.73
CA GLY A 30 -5.72 20.27 5.43
C GLY A 30 -4.50 20.19 4.51
N LYS A 31 -3.59 19.24 4.77
CA LYS A 31 -2.37 19.02 3.99
C LYS A 31 -2.59 17.90 2.97
N THR A 32 -1.87 17.97 1.85
CA THR A 32 -1.88 16.90 0.86
C THR A 32 -1.00 15.74 1.35
N PRO A 33 -1.52 14.51 1.49
CA PRO A 33 -0.71 13.35 1.83
C PRO A 33 0.45 13.15 0.86
N SER A 34 1.65 12.89 1.38
CA SER A 34 2.88 12.76 0.59
C SER A 34 3.79 11.66 1.14
N THR A 35 4.60 11.08 0.24
CA THR A 35 5.70 10.17 0.57
C THR A 35 7.06 10.85 0.63
N THR A 36 7.13 12.17 0.41
CA THR A 36 8.36 12.97 0.48
C THR A 36 8.57 13.46 1.90
N ALA A 37 9.70 13.12 2.53
CA ALA A 37 9.96 13.40 3.94
C ALA A 37 9.96 14.90 4.32
N THR A 38 10.22 15.79 3.37
CA THR A 38 10.22 17.24 3.57
C THR A 38 8.86 17.89 3.41
N ASP A 39 7.87 17.15 2.88
CA ASP A 39 6.54 17.71 2.66
C ASP A 39 5.77 17.79 3.97
N ALA A 40 5.00 18.85 4.16
CA ALA A 40 4.22 19.05 5.38
C ALA A 40 3.20 17.92 5.64
N GLY A 41 2.73 17.25 4.57
CA GLY A 41 1.82 16.10 4.62
C GLY A 41 2.50 14.75 4.52
N PHE A 42 3.79 14.65 4.85
CA PHE A 42 4.51 13.38 4.88
C PHE A 42 3.81 12.35 5.77
N ILE A 43 3.42 11.21 5.21
CA ILE A 43 2.63 10.20 5.92
C ILE A 43 3.46 9.25 6.80
N GLY A 44 4.76 9.50 6.97
CA GLY A 44 5.66 8.60 7.68
C GLY A 44 6.14 7.40 6.88
N VAL A 45 5.84 7.34 5.57
CA VAL A 45 6.27 6.27 4.66
C VAL A 45 6.94 6.90 3.44
N ALA A 46 8.21 6.55 3.19
CA ALA A 46 8.97 7.05 2.06
C ALA A 46 8.49 6.43 0.73
N ALA A 47 8.76 7.12 -0.38
CA ALA A 47 8.39 6.67 -1.73
C ALA A 47 9.04 5.34 -2.16
N SER A 48 10.08 4.91 -1.45
CA SER A 48 10.74 3.62 -1.66
C SER A 48 11.06 3.00 -0.31
N THR A 49 10.59 1.78 -0.10
CA THR A 49 10.91 0.90 1.04
C THR A 49 11.63 -0.35 0.55
N SER A 50 11.85 -1.34 1.42
CA SER A 50 12.52 -2.59 1.05
C SER A 50 11.74 -3.33 -0.05
N TYR A 51 10.42 -3.44 0.11
CA TYR A 51 9.57 -4.21 -0.80
C TYR A 51 8.61 -3.38 -1.63
N CYS A 52 8.48 -2.07 -1.41
CA CYS A 52 7.53 -1.23 -2.13
C CYS A 52 8.19 -0.04 -2.82
N ASN A 53 7.74 0.24 -4.04
CA ASN A 53 7.68 1.60 -4.54
C ASN A 53 6.30 2.14 -4.14
N VAL A 54 6.28 3.12 -3.24
CA VAL A 54 5.07 3.64 -2.61
C VAL A 54 4.59 4.88 -3.34
N ALA A 55 3.30 4.91 -3.66
CA ALA A 55 2.61 6.10 -4.16
C ALA A 55 1.41 6.41 -3.26
N VAL A 56 1.11 7.69 -3.11
CA VAL A 56 -0.04 8.16 -2.32
C VAL A 56 -0.88 9.10 -3.17
N THR A 57 -2.20 9.04 -2.99
CA THR A 57 -3.18 9.96 -3.59
C THR A 57 -4.06 10.58 -2.51
N ALA A 58 -5.12 11.30 -2.88
CA ALA A 58 -6.09 11.81 -1.92
C ALA A 58 -6.94 10.72 -1.24
N THR A 59 -6.89 9.46 -1.69
CA THR A 59 -7.67 8.35 -1.10
C THR A 59 -6.92 7.02 -1.02
N THR A 60 -5.68 6.93 -1.51
CA THR A 60 -4.96 5.65 -1.58
C THR A 60 -3.51 5.74 -1.10
N ILE A 61 -3.02 4.63 -0.56
CA ILE A 61 -1.60 4.33 -0.35
C ILE A 61 -1.31 3.02 -1.09
N ALA A 62 -0.55 3.10 -2.16
CA ALA A 62 -0.27 1.99 -3.06
C ALA A 62 1.19 1.55 -2.95
N CYS A 63 1.41 0.25 -2.77
CA CYS A 63 2.70 -0.41 -2.90
C CYS A 63 2.75 -1.13 -4.24
N THR A 64 3.69 -0.74 -5.11
CA THR A 64 4.14 -1.61 -6.20
C THR A 64 5.30 -2.44 -5.70
N THR A 65 5.11 -3.75 -5.65
CA THR A 65 6.05 -4.67 -5.01
C THR A 65 7.35 -4.83 -5.79
N LYS A 66 8.48 -4.96 -5.09
CA LYS A 66 9.83 -5.13 -5.65
C LYS A 66 10.72 -5.96 -4.73
N ASN A 67 11.94 -6.28 -5.17
CA ASN A 67 12.97 -6.94 -4.36
C ASN A 67 12.55 -8.28 -3.72
N GLY A 68 11.55 -8.95 -4.30
CA GLY A 68 11.14 -10.29 -3.90
C GLY A 68 11.14 -11.26 -5.08
N ASN A 69 10.25 -12.26 -5.02
CA ASN A 69 10.13 -13.23 -6.10
C ASN A 69 9.73 -12.55 -7.44
N ALA A 70 10.56 -12.73 -8.48
CA ALA A 70 10.41 -12.01 -9.74
C ALA A 70 9.07 -12.22 -10.46
N THR A 71 8.50 -13.41 -10.39
CA THR A 71 7.30 -13.77 -11.17
C THR A 71 6.02 -13.73 -10.35
N LYS A 72 6.10 -14.08 -9.06
CA LYS A 72 4.95 -14.23 -8.17
C LYS A 72 4.72 -13.02 -7.26
N PHE A 73 5.74 -12.20 -7.07
CA PHE A 73 5.69 -11.07 -6.14
C PHE A 73 5.93 -9.73 -6.82
N ASN A 74 7.03 -9.54 -7.54
CA ASN A 74 7.40 -8.24 -8.10
C ASN A 74 6.37 -7.70 -9.09
N SER A 75 6.23 -6.37 -9.15
CA SER A 75 5.28 -5.64 -10.00
C SER A 75 3.80 -5.92 -9.71
N LYS A 76 3.48 -6.61 -8.61
CA LYS A 76 2.12 -6.74 -8.10
C LYS A 76 1.79 -5.52 -7.23
N ASN A 77 0.51 -5.26 -7.00
CA ASN A 77 0.08 -4.17 -6.14
C ASN A 77 -0.45 -4.66 -4.78
N ILE A 78 -0.27 -3.85 -3.75
CA ILE A 78 -0.99 -3.93 -2.47
C ILE A 78 -1.43 -2.49 -2.19
N THR A 79 -2.74 -2.27 -2.05
CA THR A 79 -3.30 -0.91 -1.97
C THR A 79 -4.23 -0.79 -0.79
N TRP A 80 -3.95 0.18 0.08
CA TRP A 80 -4.91 0.70 1.04
C TRP A 80 -5.75 1.79 0.39
N THR A 81 -7.07 1.67 0.45
CA THR A 81 -8.02 2.67 -0.05
C THR A 81 -8.87 3.18 1.11
N ARG A 82 -8.87 4.49 1.30
CA ARG A 82 -9.70 5.20 2.27
C ARG A 82 -10.99 5.65 1.59
N ASP A 83 -12.11 5.27 2.17
CA ASP A 83 -13.40 5.83 1.79
C ASP A 83 -13.51 7.27 2.30
N ALA A 84 -13.78 8.22 1.40
CA ALA A 84 -13.79 9.64 1.75
C ALA A 84 -14.93 10.02 2.70
N ASN A 85 -16.06 9.29 2.64
CA ASN A 85 -17.26 9.60 3.41
C ASN A 85 -17.21 9.03 4.83
N SER A 86 -16.79 7.78 4.96
CA SER A 86 -16.75 7.04 6.23
C SER A 86 -15.39 7.05 6.91
N GLY A 87 -14.31 7.34 6.19
CA GLY A 87 -12.93 7.22 6.69
C GLY A 87 -12.45 5.78 6.87
N LEU A 88 -13.26 4.79 6.47
CA LEU A 88 -12.89 3.38 6.56
C LEU A 88 -11.84 3.03 5.52
N TRP A 89 -10.96 2.10 5.89
CA TRP A 89 -9.90 1.61 5.03
C TRP A 89 -10.19 0.20 4.56
N SER A 90 -10.01 -0.03 3.26
CA SER A 90 -10.04 -1.35 2.64
C SER A 90 -8.68 -1.66 2.03
N CYS A 91 -8.30 -2.96 1.99
CA CYS A 91 -7.09 -3.39 1.30
C CYS A 91 -7.42 -4.27 0.10
N SER A 92 -6.69 -4.08 -1.01
CA SER A 92 -6.75 -4.95 -2.17
C SER A 92 -5.36 -5.25 -2.75
N THR A 93 -5.24 -6.35 -3.50
CA THR A 93 -3.98 -6.77 -4.12
C THR A 93 -4.19 -7.57 -5.42
N SER A 94 -3.24 -7.46 -6.33
CA SER A 94 -3.13 -8.25 -7.57
C SER A 94 -2.27 -9.50 -7.40
N LEU A 95 -1.80 -9.80 -6.19
CA LEU A 95 -1.17 -11.08 -5.87
C LEU A 95 -2.18 -12.22 -6.04
N ASP A 96 -1.70 -13.38 -6.47
CA ASP A 96 -2.53 -14.59 -6.54
C ASP A 96 -3.20 -14.86 -5.18
N ALA A 97 -4.39 -15.47 -5.19
CA ALA A 97 -5.19 -15.71 -3.99
C ALA A 97 -4.40 -16.36 -2.84
N LYS A 98 -3.51 -17.31 -3.16
CA LYS A 98 -2.66 -18.01 -2.18
C LYS A 98 -1.54 -17.17 -1.58
N TYR A 99 -1.27 -15.97 -2.10
CA TYR A 99 -0.22 -15.06 -1.66
C TYR A 99 -0.74 -13.75 -1.04
N ARG A 100 -2.06 -13.57 -0.97
CA ARG A 100 -2.65 -12.33 -0.44
C ARG A 100 -2.26 -12.13 1.03
N PRO A 101 -1.73 -10.95 1.40
CA PRO A 101 -1.34 -10.67 2.77
C PRO A 101 -2.52 -10.16 3.60
N GLY A 102 -2.58 -10.57 4.87
CA GLY A 102 -3.58 -10.09 5.84
C GLY A 102 -5.01 -10.26 5.33
N GLN A 103 -5.79 -9.17 5.40
CA GLN A 103 -7.19 -9.10 4.95
C GLN A 103 -7.36 -8.46 3.56
N CYS A 104 -6.30 -8.41 2.76
CA CYS A 104 -6.37 -7.80 1.43
C CYS A 104 -7.19 -8.67 0.47
N GLY A 105 -8.25 -8.08 -0.08
CA GLY A 105 -9.09 -8.69 -1.11
C GLY A 105 -8.42 -8.71 -2.49
N ALA A 106 -9.10 -9.27 -3.48
CA ALA A 106 -8.69 -9.13 -4.87
C ALA A 106 -8.77 -7.64 -5.28
N ALA A 107 -7.78 -7.16 -6.05
CA ALA A 107 -7.92 -5.88 -6.75
C ALA A 107 -9.13 -5.97 -7.70
N ALA A 108 -9.98 -4.94 -7.69
CA ALA A 108 -11.01 -4.80 -8.70
C ALA A 108 -10.34 -4.71 -10.08
N ALA A 109 -10.92 -5.37 -11.08
CA ALA A 109 -10.44 -5.22 -12.46
C ALA A 109 -10.49 -3.74 -12.86
N PRO A 110 -9.50 -3.21 -13.59
CA PRO A 110 -9.62 -1.88 -14.16
C PRO A 110 -10.90 -1.84 -15.01
N ALA A 111 -11.70 -0.78 -14.84
CA ALA A 111 -12.85 -0.55 -15.71
C ALA A 111 -12.38 -0.52 -17.18
N PRO A 112 -13.15 -1.09 -18.12
CA PRO A 112 -12.78 -1.12 -19.55
C PRO A 112 -12.58 0.27 -20.13
#